data_AF-A0A0L8IHU5-F1
#
_entry.id   AF-A0A0L8IHU5-F1
#
_cell.length_a   1.000
_cell.length_b   1.000
_cell.length_c   1.000
_cell.angle_alpha   90.00
_cell.angle_beta   90.00
_cell.angle_gamma   90.00
#
_symmetry.space_group_name_H-M   'P 1'
#
loop_
_entity.id
_entity.type
_entity.pdbx_description
1 polymer ?
#
loop_
_entity_poly.entity_id
_entity_poly.type
_entity_poly.pdbx_seq_one_letter_code
_entity_poly.pdbx_strand_id
1 'polypeptide(L)'
;SGVIQEGDRIISINGQELVDKTFDEANTLLKESGTRCLLEIEFDVTESVLPSSGTFVVKLPRRSYGLGITVNAPNNRKPTDPLIITDVRRGSVAN
;
A
#
# COMPACT_ATOMS: atom_id res chain seq x y z
N SER A 1 -9.12 -3.52 -5.19
CA SER A 1 -8.33 -4.65 -5.70
C SER A 1 -6.87 -4.32 -5.50
N GLY A 2 -6.10 -5.24 -4.92
CA GLY A 2 -4.64 -5.13 -4.84
C GLY A 2 -3.97 -5.55 -6.14
N VAL A 3 -2.73 -5.14 -6.36
CA VAL A 3 -1.89 -5.57 -7.48
C VAL A 3 -0.57 -6.03 -6.87
N ILE A 4 -0.11 -7.21 -7.27
CA ILE A 4 1.20 -7.75 -6.84
C ILE A 4 2.30 -6.88 -7.45
N GLN A 5 3.30 -6.51 -6.65
CA GLN A 5 4.45 -5.71 -7.07
C GLN A 5 5.74 -6.54 -7.01
N GLU A 6 6.79 -6.06 -7.69
CA GLU A 6 8.13 -6.58 -7.50
C GLU A 6 8.55 -6.41 -6.03
N GLY A 7 9.00 -7.49 -5.39
CA GLY A 7 9.36 -7.53 -3.97
C GLY A 7 8.34 -8.21 -3.06
N ASP A 8 7.10 -8.39 -3.52
CA ASP A 8 6.09 -9.19 -2.81
C ASP A 8 6.50 -10.67 -2.78
N ARG A 9 6.29 -11.33 -1.64
CA ARG A 9 6.68 -12.72 -1.40
C ARG A 9 5.45 -13.60 -1.26
N ILE A 10 5.28 -14.58 -2.15
CA ILE A 10 4.20 -15.56 -2.05
C ILE A 10 4.59 -16.60 -1.00
N ILE A 11 3.77 -16.77 0.06
CA ILE A 11 3.98 -17.81 1.07
C ILE A 11 3.14 -19.06 0.82
N SER A 12 1.98 -18.96 0.18
CA SER A 12 1.16 -20.13 -0.13
C SER A 12 0.39 -19.99 -1.45
N ILE A 13 0.12 -21.14 -2.08
CA ILE A 13 -0.71 -21.25 -3.30
C ILE A 13 -1.84 -22.24 -2.98
N ASN A 14 -3.08 -21.79 -3.07
CA ASN A 14 -4.29 -22.56 -2.76
C ASN A 14 -4.25 -23.24 -1.38
N GLY A 15 -3.65 -22.58 -0.39
CA GLY A 15 -3.49 -23.10 0.98
C GLY A 15 -2.30 -24.05 1.16
N GLN A 16 -1.46 -24.26 0.15
CA GLN A 16 -0.22 -25.02 0.29
C GLN A 16 0.98 -24.10 0.48
N GLU A 17 1.66 -24.23 1.61
CA GLU A 17 2.84 -23.43 1.95
C GLU A 17 4.04 -23.71 1.03
N LEU A 18 4.82 -22.67 0.77
CA LEU A 18 6.01 -22.71 -0.08
C LEU A 18 7.34 -22.78 0.68
N VAL A 19 7.31 -22.83 2.02
CA VAL A 19 8.53 -22.65 2.87
C VAL A 19 9.65 -23.65 2.57
N ASP A 20 9.29 -24.87 2.16
CA ASP A 20 10.22 -25.95 1.79
C ASP A 20 10.12 -26.35 0.32
N LYS A 21 9.51 -25.51 -0.52
CA LYS A 21 9.30 -25.81 -1.94
C LYS A 21 10.33 -25.11 -2.81
N THR A 22 10.75 -25.82 -3.83
CA THR A 22 11.52 -25.26 -4.93
C THR A 22 10.66 -24.36 -5.80
N PHE A 23 11.31 -23.49 -6.58
CA PHE A 23 10.64 -22.65 -7.56
C PHE A 23 9.80 -23.46 -8.57
N ASP A 24 10.32 -24.61 -9.01
CA ASP A 24 9.63 -25.46 -9.98
C ASP A 24 8.35 -26.07 -9.40
N GLU A 25 8.37 -26.46 -8.12
CA GLU A 25 7.16 -26.94 -7.43
C GLU A 25 6.12 -25.84 -7.28
N ALA A 26 6.52 -24.63 -6.87
CA ALA A 26 5.61 -23.49 -6.79
C ALA A 26 5.00 -23.15 -8.17
N ASN A 27 5.82 -23.17 -9.22
CA ASN A 27 5.36 -22.94 -10.60
C ASN A 27 4.40 -24.03 -11.09
N THR A 28 4.60 -25.28 -10.64
CA THR A 28 3.68 -26.39 -10.93
C THR A 28 2.33 -26.15 -10.27
N LEU A 29 2.30 -25.75 -8.99
CA LEU A 29 1.06 -25.42 -8.28
C LEU A 29 0.28 -24.27 -8.94
N LEU A 30 0.98 -23.26 -9.46
CA LEU A 30 0.35 -22.18 -10.24
C LEU A 30 -0.29 -22.71 -11.53
N LYS A 31 0.40 -23.58 -12.27
CA LYS A 31 -0.14 -24.17 -13.52
C LYS A 31 -1.34 -25.07 -13.26
N GLU A 32 -1.32 -25.83 -12.16
CA GLU A 32 -2.41 -26.72 -11.76
C GLU A 32 -3.65 -25.97 -11.27
N SER A 33 -3.52 -24.70 -10.89
CA SER A 33 -4.65 -23.86 -10.45
C SER A 33 -5.65 -23.52 -11.58
N GLY A 34 -5.28 -23.77 -12.85
CA GLY A 34 -6.14 -23.50 -14.00
C GLY A 34 -6.43 -22.01 -14.17
N THR A 35 -7.70 -21.61 -14.04
CA THR A 35 -8.13 -20.21 -14.29
C THR A 35 -8.12 -19.30 -13.06
N ARG A 36 -8.04 -19.88 -11.85
CA ARG A 36 -8.12 -19.12 -10.58
C ARG A 36 -7.18 -19.75 -9.56
N CYS A 37 -6.35 -18.92 -8.93
CA CYS A 37 -5.54 -19.31 -7.79
C CYS A 37 -5.81 -18.37 -6.61
N LEU A 38 -5.65 -18.89 -5.40
CA LEU A 38 -5.58 -18.11 -4.18
C LEU A 38 -4.12 -18.04 -3.76
N LEU A 39 -3.60 -16.83 -3.56
CA LEU A 39 -2.23 -16.59 -3.13
C LEU A 39 -2.25 -15.91 -1.78
N GLU A 40 -1.49 -16.42 -0.83
CA GLU A 40 -1.15 -15.68 0.39
C GLU A 40 0.23 -15.05 0.18
N ILE A 41 0.33 -13.76 0.49
CA ILE A 41 1.46 -12.93 0.12
C ILE A 41 1.88 -12.08 1.33
N GLU A 42 3.18 -12.02 1.58
CA GLU A 42 3.83 -11.12 2.50
C GLU A 42 4.46 -9.99 1.69
N PHE A 43 4.33 -8.78 2.19
CA PHE A 43 4.95 -7.61 1.61
C PHE A 43 5.64 -6.85 2.74
N ASP A 44 6.80 -6.29 2.44
CA ASP A 44 7.49 -5.43 3.38
C ASP A 44 6.72 -4.11 3.49
N VAL A 45 6.18 -3.84 4.68
CA VAL A 45 5.68 -2.51 5.01
C VAL A 45 6.90 -1.63 5.25
N THR A 46 7.25 -0.79 4.28
CA THR A 46 8.29 0.23 4.50
C THR A 46 7.82 1.16 5.62
N GLU A 47 8.43 0.98 6.79
CA GLU A 47 8.30 1.73 8.05
C GLU A 47 6.86 2.01 8.51
N SER A 48 6.45 1.36 9.59
CA SER A 48 5.45 1.93 10.47
C SER A 48 5.98 3.30 10.93
N VAL A 49 5.39 4.38 10.41
CA VAL A 49 5.67 5.70 10.95
C VAL A 49 5.10 5.70 12.37
N LEU A 50 5.96 5.55 13.37
CA LEU A 50 5.59 5.77 14.76
C LEU A 50 6.32 7.00 15.31
N PRO A 51 5.93 8.24 14.96
CA PRO A 51 6.06 9.34 15.88
C PRO A 51 4.79 9.33 16.75
N SER A 52 4.92 9.02 18.03
CA SER A 52 3.83 9.22 19.01
C SER A 52 3.38 10.69 19.09
N SER A 53 4.21 11.61 18.58
CA SER A 53 3.90 13.00 18.23
C SER A 53 5.04 13.56 17.35
N GLY A 54 4.79 14.64 16.60
CA GLY A 54 5.84 15.33 15.84
C GLY A 54 5.41 15.83 14.46
N THR A 55 6.38 16.29 13.66
CA THR A 55 6.13 16.74 12.29
C THR A 55 6.11 15.56 11.33
N PHE A 56 4.97 15.33 10.68
CA PHE A 56 4.83 14.30 9.65
C PHE A 56 5.16 14.90 8.28
N VAL A 57 6.20 14.37 7.63
CA VAL A 57 6.61 14.81 6.29
C VAL A 57 5.89 13.95 5.24
N VAL A 58 4.92 14.53 4.54
CA VAL A 58 4.21 13.85 3.45
C VAL A 58 4.92 14.13 2.12
N LYS A 59 5.44 13.09 1.46
CA LYS A 59 6.04 13.19 0.12
C LYS A 59 5.07 12.64 -0.92
N LEU A 60 4.70 13.46 -1.90
CA LEU A 60 3.84 13.04 -3.01
C LEU A 60 4.66 12.93 -4.32
N PRO A 61 4.59 11.79 -5.03
CA PRO A 61 5.29 11.64 -6.31
C PRO A 61 4.68 12.56 -7.37
N ARG A 62 5.46 13.53 -7.86
CA ARG A 62 5.05 14.51 -8.86
C ARG A 62 5.26 13.95 -10.28
N ARG A 63 4.17 13.67 -11.00
CA ARG A 63 4.20 13.34 -12.43
C ARG A 63 3.70 14.54 -13.23
N SER A 64 4.65 15.40 -13.64
CA SER A 64 4.59 16.48 -14.65
C SER A 64 3.51 17.59 -14.58
N TYR A 65 2.38 17.40 -13.89
CA TYR A 65 1.31 18.40 -13.76
C TYR A 65 1.15 18.84 -12.30
N GLY A 66 0.59 20.04 -12.08
CA GLY A 66 0.30 20.58 -10.74
C GLY A 66 -0.47 19.60 -9.85
N LEU A 67 -0.40 19.78 -8.54
CA LEU A 67 -1.08 18.92 -7.56
C LEU A 67 -1.83 19.83 -6.59
N GLY A 68 -3.11 19.58 -6.37
CA GLY A 68 -3.91 20.26 -5.34
C GLY A 68 -4.14 19.33 -4.14
N ILE A 69 -4.09 19.89 -2.93
CA ILE A 69 -4.28 19.16 -1.66
C ILE A 69 -5.38 19.88 -0.87
N THR A 70 -6.34 19.13 -0.34
CA THR A 70 -7.33 19.68 0.60
C THR A 70 -7.10 19.11 1.99
N VAL A 71 -6.88 20.00 2.95
CA VAL A 71 -6.71 19.67 4.37
C VAL A 71 -7.92 20.18 5.14
N ASN A 72 -8.61 19.29 5.82
CA ASN A 72 -9.79 19.61 6.63
C ASN A 72 -9.46 19.47 8.12
N ALA A 73 -10.09 20.32 8.93
CA ALA A 73 -10.08 20.27 10.39
C ALA A 73 -11.52 20.24 10.92
N PRO A 74 -11.79 19.60 12.07
CA PRO A 74 -13.10 19.67 12.72
C PRO A 74 -13.48 21.12 13.05
N ASN A 75 -14.77 21.48 12.91
CA ASN A 75 -15.27 22.85 13.13
C ASN A 75 -15.00 23.41 14.54
N ASN A 76 -14.85 22.54 15.54
CA ASN A 76 -14.53 22.92 16.92
C ASN A 76 -13.20 22.28 17.35
N ARG A 77 -12.14 22.59 16.58
CA ARG A 77 -10.81 21.99 16.69
C ARG A 77 -10.19 22.22 18.07
N LYS A 78 -9.85 21.12 18.75
CA LYS A 78 -8.90 21.09 19.87
C LYS A 78 -7.47 20.91 19.36
N PRO A 79 -6.43 21.31 20.11
CA PRO A 79 -5.03 21.08 19.72
C PRO A 79 -4.68 19.61 19.45
N THR A 80 -5.42 18.68 20.05
CA THR A 80 -5.27 17.23 19.88
C THR A 80 -6.01 16.67 18.66
N ASP A 81 -6.86 17.46 18.01
CA ASP A 81 -7.67 16.97 16.91
C ASP A 81 -6.83 16.83 15.63
N PRO A 82 -6.94 15.70 14.93
CA PRO A 82 -6.12 15.43 13.76
C PRO A 82 -6.46 16.39 12.62
N LEU A 83 -5.46 16.70 11.80
CA LEU A 83 -5.68 17.25 10.46
C LEU A 83 -5.89 16.06 9.52
N ILE A 84 -6.93 16.13 8.69
CA ILE A 84 -7.26 15.05 7.75
C ILE A 84 -7.03 15.58 6.34
N ILE A 85 -6.16 14.90 5.60
CA ILE A 85 -6.03 15.09 4.14
C ILE A 85 -7.13 14.25 3.50
N THR A 86 -8.18 14.90 3.00
CA THR A 86 -9.36 14.20 2.47
C THR A 86 -9.27 13.91 0.98
N ASP A 87 -8.50 14.70 0.23
CA ASP A 87 -8.40 14.55 -1.22
C ASP A 87 -7.06 15.05 -1.77
N VAL A 88 -6.59 14.39 -2.82
CA VAL A 88 -5.35 14.70 -3.55
C VAL A 88 -5.65 14.70 -5.04
N ARG A 89 -5.72 15.88 -5.64
CA ARG A 89 -6.16 16.06 -7.03
C ARG A 89 -5.01 16.36 -7.96
N ARG A 90 -4.87 15.51 -8.99
CA ARG A 90 -3.90 15.72 -10.08
C ARG A 90 -4.34 16.89 -10.97
N GLY A 91 -3.39 17.69 -11.43
CA GLY A 91 -3.63 18.84 -12.32
C GLY A 91 -4.26 20.06 -11.65
N SER A 92 -4.37 20.08 -10.32
CA SER A 92 -4.99 21.19 -9.57
C SER A 92 -3.94 22.17 -9.02
N VAL A 93 -4.37 23.38 -8.68
CA VAL A 93 -3.53 24.41 -8.04
C VAL A 93 -3.36 24.05 -6.56
N ALA A 94 -2.12 23.96 -6.08
CA ALA A 94 -1.82 24.05 -4.65
C ALA A 94 -1.64 25.53 -4.31
N ASN A 95 -2.46 26.05 -3.41
CA ASN A 95 -2.26 27.36 -2.77
C ASN A 95 -1.85 27.15 -1.33
#